data_AF-A0A7R9ER93-F1
#
_entry.id   AF-A0A7R9ER93-F1
#
_cell.length_a   1.000
_cell.length_b   1.000
_cell.length_c   1.000
_cell.angle_alpha   90.00
_cell.angle_beta   90.00
_cell.angle_gamma   90.00
#
_symmetry.space_group_name_H-M   'P 1'
#
loop_
_entity.id
_entity.type
_entity.pdbx_description
1 polymer ?
#
loop_
_entity_poly.entity_id
_entity_poly.type
_entity_poly.pdbx_seq_one_letter_code
_entity_poly.pdbx_strand_id
1 'polypeptide(L)'
;MNSGALSKDCRVEEGSLPFLPTCFGRRRLSNVGAVEQASHDVGVSERCGKFIKRGLDQSEKKSIVHIHNMLRNKVAMGEEKRGRPGPQPSAANMMKMSWDGELATIAQIWAEQCLYGHDLCRNSGRFQVGQNIHLGSKSIYIAENITDGILSFYNEVDNFNNNNVDPFRFNVKSGHYSQLVWADTFLVGCGYIIFQESHWTKYLLVCNYGSAGNYEDL
;
A
#
# COMPACT_ATOMS: atom_id res chain seq x y z
N MET A 1 -29.45 -10.37 -6.59
CA MET A 1 -29.09 -9.61 -7.79
C MET A 1 -27.62 -9.27 -7.67
N ASN A 2 -26.77 -9.90 -8.48
CA ASN A 2 -25.33 -9.97 -8.26
C ASN A 2 -24.65 -8.84 -9.07
N SER A 3 -24.29 -7.73 -8.42
CA SER A 3 -23.51 -6.65 -9.04
C SER A 3 -22.04 -7.06 -9.08
N GLY A 4 -21.67 -7.88 -10.06
CA GLY A 4 -20.29 -8.20 -10.37
C GLY A 4 -19.54 -6.93 -10.77
N ALA A 5 -18.80 -6.35 -9.83
CA ALA A 5 -17.89 -5.25 -10.10
C ALA A 5 -16.86 -5.71 -11.13
N LEU A 6 -16.95 -5.17 -12.35
CA LEU A 6 -15.96 -5.37 -13.40
C LEU A 6 -14.60 -4.88 -12.88
N SER A 7 -13.69 -5.82 -12.63
CA SER A 7 -12.29 -5.53 -12.29
C SER A 7 -11.69 -4.68 -13.43
N LYS A 8 -11.40 -3.41 -13.12
CA LYS A 8 -10.64 -2.51 -13.99
C LYS A 8 -9.16 -2.80 -13.75
N ASP A 9 -8.45 -3.06 -14.83
CA ASP A 9 -7.03 -3.44 -14.83
C ASP A 9 -6.21 -2.15 -14.97
N CYS A 10 -5.20 -1.96 -14.12
CA CYS A 10 -4.33 -0.80 -14.22
C CYS A 10 -3.21 -1.09 -15.20
N ARG A 11 -3.25 -0.42 -16.35
CA ARG A 11 -2.21 -0.50 -17.39
C ARG A 11 -1.58 0.87 -17.58
N VAL A 12 -0.29 0.89 -17.84
CA VAL A 12 0.42 2.08 -18.29
C VAL A 12 0.55 1.97 -19.81
N GLU A 13 0.08 2.97 -20.56
CA GLU A 13 0.33 3.06 -22.00
C GLU A 13 1.54 3.97 -22.28
N GLU A 14 2.29 3.68 -23.34
CA GLU A 14 3.28 4.59 -23.91
C GLU A 14 2.57 5.69 -24.74
N GLY A 15 2.82 6.98 -24.48
CA GLY A 15 2.46 8.08 -25.41
C GLY A 15 1.66 9.31 -24.95
N SER A 16 1.18 9.46 -23.70
CA SER A 16 0.49 10.65 -23.18
C SER A 16 1.05 11.24 -21.86
N LEU A 17 1.82 12.33 -21.93
CA LEU A 17 2.15 13.16 -20.76
C LEU A 17 0.88 13.85 -20.20
N PRO A 18 0.66 13.97 -18.86
CA PRO A 18 1.31 13.26 -17.77
C PRO A 18 0.53 11.96 -17.41
N PHE A 19 1.24 10.84 -17.41
CA PHE A 19 0.70 9.48 -17.29
C PHE A 19 0.23 9.14 -15.87
N LEU A 20 -0.99 9.55 -15.52
CA LEU A 20 -1.69 8.95 -14.38
C LEU A 20 -2.13 7.52 -14.75
N PRO A 21 -2.04 6.52 -13.85
CA PRO A 21 -2.66 5.22 -14.06
C PRO A 21 -4.16 5.41 -14.32
N THR A 22 -4.61 5.17 -15.55
CA THR A 22 -6.02 5.30 -15.93
C THR A 22 -6.69 3.94 -15.90
N CYS A 23 -7.89 3.87 -15.31
CA CYS A 23 -8.64 2.61 -15.25
C CYS A 23 -9.20 2.27 -16.63
N PHE A 24 -8.70 1.23 -17.29
CA PHE A 24 -9.32 0.72 -18.53
C PHE A 24 -10.35 -0.38 -18.23
N GLY A 25 -11.46 -0.36 -18.97
CA GLY A 25 -12.42 -1.47 -18.99
C GLY A 25 -11.92 -2.61 -19.87
N ARG A 26 -12.12 -3.86 -19.45
CA ARG A 26 -11.72 -5.05 -20.24
C ARG A 26 -12.34 -5.00 -21.64
N ARG A 27 -11.54 -4.84 -22.70
CA ARG A 27 -11.90 -5.37 -24.02
C ARG A 27 -11.42 -6.82 -24.08
N ARG A 28 -12.34 -7.71 -24.42
CA ARG A 28 -12.07 -9.14 -24.60
C ARG A 28 -11.17 -9.28 -25.83
N LEU A 29 -9.86 -9.40 -25.63
CA LEU A 29 -8.94 -9.78 -26.70
C LEU A 29 -8.81 -11.30 -26.70
N SER A 30 -9.40 -11.91 -27.72
CA SER A 30 -9.13 -13.29 -28.12
C SER A 30 -7.71 -13.36 -28.67
N ASN A 31 -6.76 -13.85 -27.88
CA ASN A 31 -5.71 -14.79 -28.29
C ASN A 31 -4.67 -14.95 -27.18
N VAL A 32 -4.32 -16.21 -26.94
CA VAL A 32 -3.27 -16.66 -26.03
C VAL A 32 -1.93 -16.37 -26.70
N GLY A 33 -1.10 -15.52 -26.07
CA GLY A 33 0.26 -15.25 -26.54
C GLY A 33 0.98 -14.30 -25.61
N ALA A 34 2.05 -14.80 -24.96
CA ALA A 34 3.12 -14.11 -24.26
C ALA A 34 2.76 -12.84 -23.46
N VAL A 35 2.83 -12.93 -22.13
CA VAL A 35 3.01 -11.76 -21.26
C VAL A 35 4.42 -11.23 -21.54
N GLU A 36 4.53 -10.34 -22.51
CA GLU A 36 5.75 -9.56 -22.72
C GLU A 36 5.91 -8.65 -21.50
N GLN A 37 7.04 -8.81 -20.82
CA GLN A 37 7.41 -8.11 -19.61
C GLN A 37 7.64 -6.65 -20.00
N ALA A 38 6.59 -5.83 -19.96
CA ALA A 38 6.67 -4.41 -20.28
C ALA A 38 7.81 -3.79 -19.45
N SER A 39 8.79 -3.27 -20.16
CA SER A 39 9.96 -2.63 -19.60
C SER A 39 9.55 -1.49 -18.66
N HIS A 40 10.21 -1.47 -17.52
CA HIS A 40 10.04 -0.57 -16.39
C HIS A 40 10.54 0.84 -16.72
N ASP A 41 10.05 1.46 -17.80
CA ASP A 41 10.52 2.78 -18.25
C ASP A 41 9.42 3.85 -18.21
N VAL A 42 8.61 3.81 -17.14
CA VAL A 42 7.86 4.99 -16.73
C VAL A 42 8.83 5.84 -15.92
N GLY A 43 9.18 7.00 -16.45
CA GLY A 43 10.07 7.95 -15.78
C GLY A 43 9.44 8.52 -14.51
N VAL A 44 10.29 8.97 -13.59
CA VAL A 44 9.87 9.70 -12.39
C VAL A 44 9.21 11.02 -12.82
N SER A 45 8.04 11.35 -12.26
CA SER A 45 7.30 12.56 -12.61
C SER A 45 8.13 13.82 -12.37
N GLU A 46 8.06 14.80 -13.26
CA GLU A 46 8.71 16.11 -13.08
C GLU A 46 8.27 16.81 -11.78
N ARG A 47 7.08 16.46 -11.26
CA ARG A 47 6.56 16.93 -9.97
C ARG A 47 7.45 16.57 -8.78
N CYS A 48 8.20 15.48 -8.89
CA CYS A 48 9.18 15.08 -7.89
C CYS A 48 10.37 16.04 -7.82
N GLY A 49 10.56 16.91 -8.83
CA GLY A 49 11.77 17.72 -8.95
C GLY A 49 13.00 16.82 -8.99
N LYS A 50 13.93 17.04 -8.05
CA LYS A 50 15.13 16.21 -7.93
C LYS A 50 14.86 15.03 -6.99
N PHE A 51 14.79 13.82 -7.54
CA PHE A 51 14.77 12.60 -6.74
C PHE A 51 16.19 12.18 -6.31
N ILE A 52 16.29 11.55 -5.14
CA ILE A 52 17.52 11.03 -4.52
C ILE A 52 17.57 9.50 -4.66
N LYS A 53 16.44 8.83 -4.43
CA LYS A 53 16.30 7.38 -4.51
C LYS A 53 14.93 7.01 -5.08
N ARG A 54 14.88 5.97 -5.92
CA ARG A 54 13.65 5.32 -6.37
C ARG A 54 13.72 3.82 -6.11
N GLY A 55 12.57 3.22 -5.81
CA GLY A 55 12.46 1.79 -5.59
C GLY A 55 12.96 1.33 -4.22
N LEU A 56 12.81 0.01 -4.03
CA LEU A 56 13.21 -0.72 -2.84
C LEU A 56 14.20 -1.81 -3.23
N ASP A 57 15.28 -1.95 -2.45
CA ASP A 57 16.19 -3.09 -2.58
C ASP A 57 15.60 -4.36 -1.94
N GLN A 58 16.30 -5.50 -2.09
CA GLN A 58 15.83 -6.78 -1.57
C GLN A 58 15.80 -6.86 -0.04
N SER A 59 16.69 -6.14 0.65
CA SER A 59 16.71 -6.06 2.11
C SER A 59 15.52 -5.27 2.63
N GLU A 60 15.18 -4.17 1.98
CA GLU A 60 14.05 -3.32 2.31
C GLU A 60 12.73 -4.07 2.10
N LYS A 61 12.57 -4.76 0.97
CA LYS A 61 11.38 -5.61 0.70
C LYS A 61 11.19 -6.67 1.79
N LYS A 62 12.26 -7.35 2.19
CA LYS A 62 12.24 -8.34 3.28
C LYS A 62 11.88 -7.70 4.61
N SER A 63 12.45 -6.53 4.92
CA SER A 63 12.16 -5.79 6.16
C SER A 63 10.70 -5.37 6.24
N ILE A 64 10.12 -4.88 5.14
CA ILE A 64 8.69 -4.53 5.05
C ILE A 64 7.82 -5.75 5.38
N VAL A 65 8.02 -6.88 4.71
CA VAL A 65 7.24 -8.11 4.97
C VAL A 65 7.45 -8.62 6.39
N HIS A 66 8.68 -8.57 6.89
CA HIS A 66 9.01 -9.00 8.24
C HIS A 66 8.25 -8.18 9.29
N ILE A 67 8.28 -6.85 9.18
CA ILE A 67 7.63 -5.96 10.13
C ILE A 67 6.10 -6.10 10.08
N HIS A 68 5.51 -6.19 8.89
CA HIS A 68 4.08 -6.45 8.77
C HIS A 68 3.68 -7.73 9.51
N ASN A 69 4.40 -8.83 9.27
CA ASN A 69 4.11 -10.10 9.92
C ASN A 69 4.36 -10.08 11.43
N MET A 70 5.42 -9.41 11.90
CA MET A 70 5.70 -9.25 13.32
C MET A 70 4.56 -8.50 14.03
N LEU A 71 4.08 -7.40 13.45
CA LEU A 71 3.01 -6.58 14.01
C LEU A 71 1.65 -7.30 13.96
N ARG A 72 1.35 -7.98 12.84
CA ARG A 72 0.16 -8.82 12.69
C ARG A 72 0.14 -9.96 13.71
N ASN A 73 1.29 -10.62 13.93
CA ASN A 73 1.43 -11.68 14.94
C ASN A 73 1.21 -11.14 16.36
N LYS A 74 1.76 -9.97 16.69
CA LYS A 74 1.54 -9.31 17.99
C LYS A 74 0.05 -9.08 18.27
N VAL A 75 -0.70 -8.58 17.26
CA VAL A 75 -2.16 -8.40 17.40
C VAL A 75 -2.87 -9.74 17.50
N ALA A 76 -2.54 -10.70 16.62
CA ALA A 76 -3.17 -12.02 16.60
C ALA A 76 -3.04 -12.78 17.93
N MET A 77 -1.92 -12.62 18.63
CA MET A 77 -1.68 -13.21 19.96
C MET A 77 -2.34 -12.44 21.11
N GLY A 78 -3.03 -11.33 20.85
CA GLY A 78 -3.66 -10.49 21.90
C GLY A 78 -2.64 -9.70 22.74
N GLU A 79 -1.46 -9.43 22.19
CA GLU A 79 -0.36 -8.75 22.89
C GLU A 79 -0.37 -7.22 22.70
N GLU A 80 -1.12 -6.70 21.72
CA GLU A 80 -1.26 -5.25 21.55
C GLU A 80 -2.25 -4.67 22.58
N LYS A 81 -1.69 -4.02 23.60
CA LYS A 81 -2.46 -3.46 24.72
C LYS A 81 -3.04 -2.08 24.44
N ARG A 82 -2.55 -1.39 23.39
CA ARG A 82 -3.02 -0.05 23.01
C ARG A 82 -4.40 -0.10 22.34
N GLY A 83 -5.09 1.04 22.34
CA GLY A 83 -6.45 1.18 21.82
C GLY A 83 -7.27 2.22 22.56
N ARG A 84 -8.42 2.60 22.00
CA ARG A 84 -9.35 3.57 22.60
C ARG A 84 -10.84 3.16 22.46
N PRO A 85 -11.35 2.28 23.34
CA PRO A 85 -10.61 1.46 24.31
C PRO A 85 -9.80 0.33 23.65
N GLY A 86 -8.77 -0.14 24.36
CA GLY A 86 -8.06 -1.39 24.12
C GLY A 86 -8.35 -2.41 25.24
N PRO A 87 -7.60 -3.52 25.33
CA PRO A 87 -6.59 -3.99 24.37
C PRO A 87 -7.23 -4.43 23.04
N GLN A 88 -6.40 -4.66 22.03
CA GLN A 88 -6.85 -5.28 20.78
C GLN A 88 -7.14 -6.77 21.01
N PRO A 89 -8.23 -7.33 20.47
CA PRO A 89 -8.54 -8.75 20.62
C PRO A 89 -7.53 -9.61 19.84
N SER A 90 -7.36 -10.86 20.27
CA SER A 90 -6.64 -11.87 19.48
C SER A 90 -7.40 -12.21 18.20
N ALA A 91 -6.70 -12.76 17.22
CA ALA A 91 -7.27 -13.16 15.94
C ALA A 91 -7.02 -14.64 15.66
N ALA A 92 -8.07 -15.38 15.30
CA ALA A 92 -7.99 -16.81 15.02
C ALA A 92 -7.52 -17.13 13.58
N ASN A 93 -7.63 -16.18 12.66
CA ASN A 93 -7.45 -16.37 11.22
C ASN A 93 -6.51 -15.33 10.57
N MET A 94 -5.59 -14.73 11.33
CA MET A 94 -4.63 -13.76 10.79
C MET A 94 -3.68 -14.41 9.78
N MET A 95 -3.86 -14.15 8.48
CA MET A 95 -2.99 -14.74 7.46
C MET A 95 -1.59 -14.13 7.48
N LYS A 96 -0.59 -14.97 7.19
CA LYS A 96 0.79 -14.52 7.00
C LYS A 96 0.92 -13.81 5.65
N MET A 97 1.53 -12.63 5.69
CA MET A 97 1.73 -11.77 4.54
C MET A 97 3.00 -12.14 3.76
N SER A 98 2.93 -12.10 2.42
CA SER A 98 4.05 -12.31 1.50
C SER A 98 4.23 -11.13 0.55
N TRP A 99 5.43 -10.98 -0.03
CA TRP A 99 5.70 -9.95 -1.03
C TRP A 99 5.03 -10.28 -2.36
N ASP A 100 4.43 -9.29 -3.01
CA ASP A 100 3.84 -9.41 -4.35
C ASP A 100 4.45 -8.38 -5.31
N GLY A 101 5.00 -8.87 -6.42
CA GLY A 101 5.70 -8.04 -7.41
C GLY A 101 4.78 -7.17 -8.26
N GLU A 102 3.55 -7.62 -8.54
CA GLU A 102 2.56 -6.84 -9.29
C GLU A 102 2.11 -5.64 -8.45
N LEU A 103 1.72 -5.90 -7.19
CA LEU A 103 1.32 -4.83 -6.26
C LEU A 103 2.44 -3.80 -6.06
N ALA A 104 3.68 -4.26 -5.95
CA ALA A 104 4.85 -3.39 -5.79
C ALA A 104 5.10 -2.52 -7.02
N THR A 105 4.93 -3.07 -8.22
CA THR A 105 5.10 -2.32 -9.46
C THR A 105 4.06 -1.19 -9.55
N ILE A 106 2.79 -1.50 -9.26
CA ILE A 106 1.71 -0.50 -9.25
C ILE A 106 1.95 0.56 -8.18
N ALA A 107 2.36 0.15 -6.97
CA ALA A 107 2.68 1.07 -5.88
C ALA A 107 3.88 1.99 -6.23
N GLN A 108 4.89 1.48 -6.92
CA GLN A 108 6.05 2.26 -7.36
C GLN A 108 5.66 3.30 -8.41
N ILE A 109 4.83 2.93 -9.39
CA ILE A 109 4.31 3.88 -10.39
C ILE A 109 3.58 5.05 -9.71
N TRP A 110 2.79 4.76 -8.67
CA TRP A 110 2.09 5.81 -7.92
C TRP A 110 3.04 6.66 -7.06
N ALA A 111 3.99 6.03 -6.36
CA ALA A 111 4.99 6.74 -5.58
C ALA A 111 5.78 7.73 -6.45
N GLU A 112 6.10 7.36 -7.68
CA GLU A 112 6.83 8.19 -8.65
C GLU A 112 6.04 9.39 -9.20
N GLN A 113 4.79 9.57 -8.77
CA GLN A 113 4.05 10.80 -9.01
C GLN A 113 4.36 11.90 -7.98
N CYS A 114 4.99 11.54 -6.85
CA CYS A 114 5.28 12.43 -5.73
C CYS A 114 4.06 13.21 -5.21
N LEU A 115 2.89 12.57 -5.27
CA LEU A 115 1.62 13.10 -4.77
C LEU A 115 1.24 12.35 -3.50
N TYR A 116 0.87 13.09 -2.45
CA TYR A 116 0.25 12.50 -1.27
C TYR A 116 -1.25 12.37 -1.51
N GLY A 117 -1.73 11.13 -1.49
CA GLY A 117 -3.13 10.79 -1.71
C GLY A 117 -3.27 9.46 -2.44
N HIS A 118 -4.47 8.91 -2.41
CA HIS A 118 -4.77 7.63 -3.05
C HIS A 118 -4.98 7.79 -4.56
N ASP A 119 -4.42 6.87 -5.36
CA ASP A 119 -4.72 6.76 -6.79
C ASP A 119 -6.18 6.32 -7.04
N LEU A 120 -6.66 6.46 -8.27
CA LEU A 120 -7.98 5.95 -8.66
C LEU A 120 -7.92 4.52 -9.22
N CYS A 121 -6.75 4.10 -9.70
CA CYS A 121 -6.51 2.80 -10.29
C CYS A 121 -5.36 2.08 -9.58
N ARG A 122 -5.70 1.04 -8.81
CA ARG A 122 -4.70 0.09 -8.27
C ARG A 122 -5.12 -1.37 -8.29
N ASN A 123 -6.34 -1.67 -8.74
CA ASN A 123 -6.88 -3.02 -8.66
C ASN A 123 -6.12 -3.95 -9.62
N SER A 124 -5.88 -5.16 -9.14
CA SER A 124 -5.33 -6.24 -9.96
C SER A 124 -6.47 -6.99 -10.66
N GLY A 125 -6.15 -7.68 -11.75
CA GLY A 125 -7.05 -8.69 -12.33
C GLY A 125 -7.46 -9.80 -11.34
N ARG A 126 -6.73 -9.95 -10.23
CA ARG A 126 -6.94 -10.97 -9.20
C ARG A 126 -7.94 -10.58 -8.10
N PHE A 127 -7.96 -9.32 -7.68
CA PHE A 127 -8.75 -8.84 -6.53
C PHE A 127 -8.75 -7.31 -6.43
N GLN A 128 -9.65 -6.77 -5.60
CA GLN A 128 -9.55 -5.38 -5.16
C GLN A 128 -8.32 -5.18 -4.27
N VAL A 129 -7.67 -4.03 -4.40
CA VAL A 129 -6.39 -3.73 -3.76
C VAL A 129 -6.54 -2.57 -2.78
N GLY A 130 -6.13 -2.79 -1.54
CA GLY A 130 -6.05 -1.77 -0.50
C GLY A 130 -4.76 -0.96 -0.61
N GLN A 131 -4.66 0.18 0.08
CA GLN A 131 -3.48 1.03 0.00
C GLN A 131 -3.25 1.82 1.28
N ASN A 132 -2.00 1.82 1.75
CA ASN A 132 -1.52 2.75 2.78
C ASN A 132 -0.45 3.66 2.18
N ILE A 133 -0.44 4.92 2.61
CA ILE A 133 0.53 5.92 2.12
C ILE A 133 1.12 6.69 3.28
N HIS A 134 2.44 6.75 3.34
CA HIS A 134 3.18 7.57 4.29
C HIS A 134 4.02 8.59 3.54
N LEU A 135 3.77 9.88 3.78
CA LEU A 135 4.66 10.96 3.38
C LEU A 135 5.37 11.50 4.62
N GLY A 136 6.69 11.35 4.64
CA GLY A 136 7.54 11.96 5.65
C GLY A 136 8.42 13.07 5.07
N SER A 137 8.93 13.92 5.95
CA SER A 137 9.89 14.97 5.62
C SER A 137 10.98 15.03 6.69
N LYS A 138 12.24 15.12 6.25
CA LYS A 138 13.40 15.29 7.13
C LYS A 138 14.33 16.34 6.54
N SER A 139 15.13 16.96 7.40
CA SER A 139 16.24 17.81 6.95
C SER A 139 17.23 16.95 6.16
N ILE A 140 17.91 17.53 5.16
CA ILE A 140 18.86 16.83 4.27
C ILE A 140 20.01 16.13 5.02
N TYR A 141 20.25 16.52 6.28
CA TYR A 141 21.31 15.96 7.13
C TYR A 141 20.86 14.73 7.94
N ILE A 142 19.58 14.34 7.88
CA ILE A 142 19.02 13.26 8.69
C ILE A 142 18.62 12.10 7.79
N ALA A 143 19.16 10.91 8.08
CA ALA A 143 18.77 9.69 7.40
C ALA A 143 17.31 9.30 7.68
N GLU A 144 16.64 8.85 6.65
CA GLU A 144 15.34 8.22 6.65
C GLU A 144 15.46 6.73 6.97
N ASN A 145 14.38 6.15 7.49
CA ASN A 145 14.27 4.71 7.63
C ASN A 145 12.93 4.28 7.02
N ILE A 146 12.98 3.36 6.06
CA ILE A 146 11.79 2.84 5.37
C ILE A 146 10.75 2.27 6.35
N THR A 147 11.21 1.76 7.49
CA THR A 147 10.34 1.15 8.49
C THR A 147 9.49 2.19 9.25
N ASP A 148 9.92 3.46 9.27
CA ASP A 148 9.21 4.55 9.95
C ASP A 148 7.77 4.67 9.41
N GLY A 149 7.58 4.52 8.10
CA GLY A 149 6.25 4.57 7.48
C GLY A 149 5.34 3.42 7.91
N ILE A 150 5.86 2.20 8.00
CA ILE A 150 5.09 1.03 8.45
C ILE A 150 4.71 1.15 9.93
N LEU A 151 5.65 1.62 10.76
CA LEU A 151 5.38 1.89 12.17
C LEU A 151 4.37 3.02 12.34
N SER A 152 4.41 4.05 11.48
CA SER A 152 3.40 5.12 11.46
C SER A 152 2.01 4.58 11.19
N PHE A 153 1.84 3.66 10.23
CA PHE A 153 0.56 3.00 9.97
C PHE A 153 0.07 2.25 11.21
N TYR A 154 0.96 1.48 11.83
CA TYR A 154 0.61 0.66 12.99
C TYR A 154 0.29 1.48 14.24
N ASN A 155 0.98 2.61 14.45
CA ASN A 155 0.78 3.47 15.61
C ASN A 155 -0.61 4.12 15.66
N GLU A 156 -1.37 4.10 14.57
CA GLU A 156 -2.78 4.49 14.62
C GLU A 156 -3.65 3.58 15.51
N VAL A 157 -3.13 2.43 15.97
CA VAL A 157 -3.78 1.62 17.00
C VAL A 157 -4.13 2.42 18.25
N ASP A 158 -3.38 3.48 18.57
CA ASP A 158 -3.68 4.39 19.69
C ASP A 158 -5.04 5.08 19.54
N ASN A 159 -5.55 5.19 18.30
CA ASN A 159 -6.87 5.73 17.98
C ASN A 159 -7.92 4.65 17.68
N PHE A 160 -7.55 3.37 17.67
CA PHE A 160 -8.44 2.28 17.27
C PHE A 160 -9.27 1.77 18.44
N ASN A 161 -10.59 1.72 18.27
CA ASN A 161 -11.53 1.17 19.23
C ASN A 161 -11.70 -0.34 18.99
N ASN A 162 -11.40 -1.18 19.99
CA ASN A 162 -11.53 -2.63 19.85
C ASN A 162 -12.96 -3.12 19.53
N ASN A 163 -13.99 -2.34 19.85
CA ASN A 163 -15.38 -2.63 19.50
C ASN A 163 -15.68 -2.44 18.00
N ASN A 164 -14.70 -1.92 17.23
CA ASN A 164 -14.81 -1.77 15.78
C ASN A 164 -14.20 -2.94 15.01
N VAL A 165 -13.87 -4.06 15.67
CA VAL A 165 -13.35 -5.27 15.00
C VAL A 165 -14.49 -6.13 14.44
N ASP A 166 -15.55 -6.33 15.22
CA ASP A 166 -16.67 -7.22 14.89
C ASP A 166 -17.99 -6.68 15.47
N PRO A 167 -18.91 -6.12 14.64
CA PRO A 167 -18.72 -5.88 13.21
C PRO A 167 -17.66 -4.80 12.97
N PHE A 168 -16.98 -4.87 11.81
CA PHE A 168 -15.98 -3.86 11.48
C PHE A 168 -16.63 -2.48 11.30
N ARG A 169 -16.01 -1.45 11.89
CA ARG A 169 -16.42 -0.04 11.71
C ARG A 169 -15.22 0.81 11.34
N PHE A 170 -15.24 1.36 10.14
CA PHE A 170 -14.13 2.13 9.61
C PHE A 170 -13.94 3.44 10.39
N ASN A 171 -12.68 3.80 10.61
CA ASN A 171 -12.31 5.07 11.22
C ASN A 171 -11.11 5.65 10.47
N VAL A 172 -11.30 6.86 9.93
CA VAL A 172 -10.27 7.58 9.15
C VAL A 172 -8.96 7.80 9.92
N LYS A 173 -8.99 7.81 11.25
CA LYS A 173 -7.79 8.00 12.11
C LYS A 173 -7.00 6.70 12.34
N SER A 174 -7.54 5.57 11.93
CA SER A 174 -6.96 4.24 12.12
C SER A 174 -7.14 3.31 10.90
N GLY A 175 -7.36 3.92 9.73
CA GLY A 175 -7.54 3.23 8.47
C GLY A 175 -6.27 2.50 8.01
N HIS A 176 -5.08 3.06 8.28
CA HIS A 176 -3.83 2.41 7.94
C HIS A 176 -3.55 1.24 8.86
N TYR A 177 -3.80 1.41 10.17
CA TYR A 177 -3.69 0.32 11.15
C TYR A 177 -4.61 -0.85 10.77
N SER A 178 -5.90 -0.58 10.55
CA SER A 178 -6.90 -1.62 10.22
C SER A 178 -6.56 -2.38 8.94
N GLN A 179 -6.07 -1.70 7.89
CA GLN A 179 -5.58 -2.38 6.68
C GLN A 179 -4.35 -3.26 6.96
N LEU A 180 -3.39 -2.77 7.76
CA LEU A 180 -2.16 -3.50 8.09
C LEU A 180 -2.48 -4.81 8.83
N VAL A 181 -3.46 -4.79 9.72
CA VAL A 181 -3.88 -5.95 10.53
C VAL A 181 -5.12 -6.66 9.99
N TRP A 182 -5.50 -6.42 8.73
CA TRP A 182 -6.65 -7.08 8.12
C TRP A 182 -6.40 -8.58 7.94
N ALA A 183 -7.22 -9.43 8.56
CA ALA A 183 -6.94 -10.87 8.65
C ALA A 183 -6.77 -11.53 7.28
N ASP A 184 -7.65 -11.20 6.33
CA ASP A 184 -7.69 -11.80 4.99
C ASP A 184 -6.70 -11.20 3.98
N THR A 185 -6.00 -10.12 4.34
CA THR A 185 -4.94 -9.56 3.50
C THR A 185 -3.65 -10.37 3.69
N PHE A 186 -3.17 -11.01 2.62
CA PHE A 186 -2.00 -11.91 2.66
C PHE A 186 -0.88 -11.51 1.69
N LEU A 187 -1.07 -10.46 0.90
CA LEU A 187 -0.07 -9.94 -0.04
C LEU A 187 0.19 -8.46 0.22
N VAL A 188 1.45 -8.07 0.13
CA VAL A 188 1.87 -6.66 0.13
C VAL A 188 2.92 -6.41 -0.95
N GLY A 189 2.78 -5.29 -1.64
CA GLY A 189 3.83 -4.78 -2.51
C GLY A 189 3.89 -3.27 -2.36
N CYS A 190 5.10 -2.74 -2.13
CA CYS A 190 5.29 -1.31 -1.87
C CYS A 190 6.17 -0.66 -2.93
N GLY A 191 5.95 0.63 -3.12
CA GLY A 191 6.77 1.56 -3.87
C GLY A 191 7.34 2.65 -2.96
N TYR A 192 8.52 3.14 -3.32
CA TYR A 192 9.24 4.12 -2.52
C TYR A 192 9.97 5.12 -3.40
N ILE A 193 9.93 6.39 -2.99
CA ILE A 193 10.71 7.46 -3.61
C ILE A 193 11.19 8.44 -2.54
N ILE A 194 12.41 8.94 -2.70
CA ILE A 194 12.97 10.04 -1.93
C ILE A 194 13.22 11.19 -2.90
N PHE A 195 12.73 12.38 -2.58
CA PHE A 195 12.85 13.54 -3.44
C PHE A 195 13.02 14.85 -2.65
N GLN A 196 13.64 15.83 -3.28
CA GLN A 196 13.90 17.13 -2.68
C GLN A 196 12.77 18.11 -3.00
N GLU A 197 12.25 18.74 -1.96
CA GLU A 197 11.35 19.88 -2.08
C GLU A 197 11.94 21.04 -1.28
N SER A 198 12.47 22.04 -1.99
CA SER A 198 13.21 23.17 -1.39
C SER A 198 14.39 22.68 -0.52
N HIS A 199 14.37 22.96 0.79
CA HIS A 199 15.42 22.54 1.75
C HIS A 199 15.10 21.22 2.47
N TRP A 200 14.01 20.54 2.09
CA TRP A 200 13.54 19.32 2.74
C TRP A 200 13.74 18.10 1.85
N THR A 201 14.10 16.99 2.49
CA THR A 201 14.09 15.67 1.87
C THR A 201 12.77 14.99 2.23
N LYS A 202 11.91 14.82 1.23
CA LYS A 202 10.66 14.07 1.35
C LYS A 202 10.89 12.62 0.98
N TYR A 203 10.18 11.73 1.66
CA TYR A 203 10.14 10.32 1.33
C TYR A 203 8.69 9.84 1.35
N LEU A 204 8.29 9.21 0.27
CA LEU A 204 6.93 8.73 0.03
C LEU A 204 6.95 7.22 -0.09
N LEU A 205 6.28 6.55 0.85
CA LEU A 205 6.05 5.12 0.86
C LEU A 205 4.59 4.86 0.51
N VAL A 206 4.37 4.08 -0.53
CA VAL A 206 3.05 3.57 -0.93
C VAL A 206 3.08 2.06 -0.78
N CYS A 207 2.16 1.47 -0.02
CA CYS A 207 2.02 0.02 0.10
C CYS A 207 0.63 -0.40 -0.38
N ASN A 208 0.58 -1.29 -1.36
CA ASN A 208 -0.63 -1.90 -1.88
C ASN A 208 -0.84 -3.29 -1.23
N TYR A 209 -2.10 -3.62 -0.91
CA TYR A 209 -2.48 -4.78 -0.11
C TYR A 209 -3.48 -5.68 -0.85
N GLY A 210 -3.21 -7.00 -0.85
CA GLY A 210 -4.01 -8.00 -1.54
C GLY A 210 -4.53 -9.13 -0.63
N SER A 211 -5.83 -9.41 -0.58
CA SER A 211 -6.92 -8.54 -1.04
C SER A 211 -7.02 -7.27 -0.17
N ALA A 212 -7.74 -6.27 -0.65
CA ALA A 212 -8.09 -5.09 0.13
C ALA A 212 -8.76 -5.46 1.46
N GLY A 213 -8.50 -4.65 2.48
CA GLY A 213 -9.22 -4.67 3.74
C GLY A 213 -10.17 -3.49 3.87
N ASN A 214 -10.54 -3.17 5.11
CA ASN A 214 -11.38 -2.01 5.47
C ASN A 214 -12.79 -2.04 4.83
N TYR A 215 -13.35 -3.22 4.65
CA TYR A 215 -14.76 -3.38 4.25
C TYR A 215 -15.65 -3.37 5.49
N GLU A 216 -16.62 -2.46 5.54
CA GLU A 216 -17.70 -2.53 6.53
C GLU A 216 -18.72 -3.58 6.07
N ASP A 217 -19.17 -4.41 7.00
CA ASP A 217 -20.28 -5.33 6.75
C ASP A 217 -21.55 -4.50 6.48
N LEU A 218 -22.17 -4.72 5.31
CA LEU A 218 -23.41 -4.05 4.89
C LEU A 218 -24.66 -4.68 5.51
#